data_AF-A0A1W9SM13-F1
#
_entry.id   AF-A0A1W9SM13-F1
#
_cell.length_a   1.000
_cell.length_b   1.000
_cell.length_c   1.000
_cell.angle_alpha   90.00
_cell.angle_beta   90.00
_cell.angle_gamma   90.00
#
_symmetry.space_group_name_H-M   'P 1'
#
loop_
_entity.id
_entity.type
_entity.pdbx_description
1 polymer ?
#
loop_
_entity_poly.entity_id
_entity_poly.type
_entity_poly.pdbx_seq_one_letter_code
_entity_poly.pdbx_strand_id
1 'polypeptide(L)'
;MKRNNQNLNCCKNFKSKFTKEQQKYIIEKDDKIIPFRENRSQFIIQNPKQTIICKIHVDGKLITDNAIKKCDFAFIFCKNNTFYFLELKGKDVKKAYEEIENTINY
;
A
#
# COMPACT_ATOMS: atom_id res chain seq x y z
N MET A 1 11.22 -25.26 -14.95
CA MET A 1 10.13 -24.90 -14.00
C MET A 1 9.23 -23.85 -14.64
N LYS A 2 7.97 -24.19 -14.89
CA LYS A 2 6.97 -23.24 -15.40
C LYS A 2 6.63 -22.25 -14.27
N ARG A 3 6.82 -20.95 -14.50
CA ARG A 3 6.39 -19.91 -13.55
C ARG A 3 4.85 -19.92 -13.55
N ASN A 4 4.24 -20.20 -12.40
CA ASN A 4 2.78 -20.15 -12.27
C ASN A 4 2.30 -18.71 -12.56
N ASN A 5 1.50 -18.59 -13.62
CA ASN A 5 1.04 -17.33 -14.22
C ASN A 5 -0.11 -16.67 -13.41
N GLN A 6 -0.36 -17.12 -12.19
CA GLN A 6 -1.51 -16.68 -11.37
C GLN A 6 -1.22 -15.45 -10.49
N ASN A 7 0.04 -14.99 -10.39
CA ASN A 7 0.43 -13.85 -9.55
C ASN A 7 0.80 -12.56 -10.31
N LEU A 8 0.65 -12.51 -11.64
CA LEU A 8 0.98 -11.31 -12.43
C LEU A 8 -0.11 -10.21 -12.40
N ASN A 9 -1.28 -10.46 -11.80
CA ASN A 9 -2.44 -9.57 -11.91
C ASN A 9 -2.96 -9.03 -10.57
N CYS A 10 -2.24 -9.21 -9.45
CA CYS A 10 -2.63 -8.70 -8.13
C CYS A 10 -3.04 -7.21 -8.14
N CYS A 11 -2.19 -6.34 -8.70
CA CYS A 11 -2.41 -4.89 -8.75
C CYS A 11 -3.62 -4.58 -9.62
N LYS A 12 -3.75 -5.25 -10.77
CA LYS A 12 -4.87 -5.10 -11.68
C LYS A 12 -6.19 -5.52 -11.03
N ASN A 13 -6.20 -6.66 -10.34
CA ASN A 13 -7.36 -7.18 -9.62
C ASN A 13 -7.76 -6.30 -8.43
N PHE A 14 -6.78 -5.68 -7.76
CA PHE A 14 -7.06 -4.70 -6.71
C PHE A 14 -7.63 -3.42 -7.32
N LYS A 15 -6.98 -2.85 -8.34
CA LYS A 15 -7.40 -1.65 -9.08
C LYS A 15 -8.82 -1.74 -9.61
N SER A 16 -9.23 -2.90 -10.13
CA SER A 16 -10.55 -3.07 -10.74
C SER A 16 -11.72 -2.88 -9.77
N LYS A 17 -11.46 -2.86 -8.46
CA LYS A 17 -12.47 -2.60 -7.42
C LYS A 17 -12.73 -1.11 -7.19
N PHE A 18 -11.93 -0.24 -7.79
CA PHE A 18 -11.95 1.21 -7.54
C PHE A 18 -12.25 1.99 -8.81
N THR A 19 -12.75 3.21 -8.64
CA THR A 19 -12.99 4.14 -9.75
C THR A 19 -11.69 4.50 -10.47
N LYS A 20 -11.79 4.99 -11.71
CA LYS A 20 -10.61 5.45 -12.49
C LYS A 20 -9.81 6.53 -11.77
N GLU A 21 -10.48 7.40 -11.00
CA GLU A 21 -9.83 8.45 -10.22
C GLU A 21 -9.00 7.86 -9.08
N GLN A 22 -9.59 6.93 -8.33
CA GLN A 22 -8.93 6.23 -7.23
C GLN A 22 -7.76 5.35 -7.69
N GLN A 23 -7.85 4.74 -8.87
CA GLN A 23 -6.81 3.87 -9.41
C GLN A 23 -5.46 4.57 -9.61
N LYS A 24 -5.42 5.92 -9.69
CA LYS A 24 -4.19 6.71 -9.76
C LYS A 24 -3.31 6.56 -8.52
N TYR A 25 -3.91 6.21 -7.38
CA TYR A 25 -3.23 6.04 -6.09
C TYR A 25 -2.79 4.60 -5.83
N ILE A 26 -3.01 3.70 -6.80
CA ILE A 26 -2.59 2.32 -6.76
C ILE A 26 -1.51 2.15 -7.84
N ILE A 27 -0.28 1.85 -7.42
CA ILE A 27 0.91 1.88 -8.28
C ILE A 27 1.58 0.52 -8.22
N GLU A 28 1.75 -0.11 -9.37
CA GLU A 28 2.54 -1.33 -9.48
C GLU A 28 4.02 -0.99 -9.49
N LYS A 29 4.82 -1.69 -8.67
CA LYS A 29 6.26 -1.50 -8.55
C LYS A 29 6.98 -2.85 -8.53
N ASP A 30 8.10 -2.94 -9.22
CA ASP A 30 9.04 -4.07 -9.20
C ASP A 30 10.50 -3.59 -9.04
N ASP A 31 10.68 -2.32 -8.69
CA ASP A 31 12.00 -1.71 -8.43
C ASP A 31 12.76 -2.50 -7.35
N LYS A 32 14.10 -2.51 -7.43
CA LYS A 32 14.95 -3.13 -6.40
C LYS A 32 14.85 -2.44 -5.03
N ILE A 33 14.47 -1.17 -5.02
CA ILE A 33 14.29 -0.35 -3.83
C ILE A 33 12.97 0.40 -4.00
N ILE A 34 12.01 0.16 -3.11
CA ILE A 34 10.68 0.79 -3.19
C ILE A 34 10.47 1.65 -1.94
N PRO A 35 10.59 2.99 -2.06
CA PRO A 35 10.41 3.90 -0.93
C PRO A 35 8.93 4.27 -0.73
N PHE A 36 8.56 4.39 0.54
CA PHE A 36 7.34 4.99 1.06
C PHE A 36 7.78 6.21 1.86
N ARG A 37 7.24 7.38 1.55
CA ARG A 37 7.67 8.64 2.14
C ARG A 37 6.45 9.46 2.45
N GLU A 38 6.41 9.97 3.68
CA GLU A 38 5.42 10.93 4.14
C GLU A 38 6.13 11.94 5.04
N ASN A 39 5.99 13.23 4.73
CA ASN A 39 6.69 14.31 5.43
C ASN A 39 8.21 14.04 5.59
N ARG A 40 8.67 13.84 6.84
CA ARG A 40 10.07 13.57 7.19
C ARG A 40 10.36 12.09 7.48
N SER A 41 9.36 11.23 7.35
CA SER A 41 9.45 9.80 7.65
C SER A 41 9.55 8.99 6.35
N GLN A 42 10.32 7.90 6.38
CA GLN A 42 10.39 6.97 5.27
C GLN A 42 10.45 5.52 5.72
N PHE A 43 9.86 4.65 4.90
CA PHE A 43 10.01 3.21 4.96
C PHE A 43 10.48 2.71 3.60
N ILE A 44 11.42 1.77 3.58
CA ILE A 44 12.03 1.28 2.34
C ILE A 44 11.89 -0.24 2.29
N ILE A 45 11.28 -0.74 1.21
CA ILE A 45 11.32 -2.15 0.89
C ILE A 45 12.56 -2.40 0.03
N GLN A 46 13.46 -3.25 0.53
CA GLN A 46 14.53 -3.85 -0.26
C GLN A 46 13.97 -5.06 -1.02
N ASN A 47 13.90 -4.96 -2.34
CA ASN A 47 13.28 -5.93 -3.23
C ASN A 47 14.30 -6.47 -4.25
N PRO A 48 15.39 -7.14 -3.81
CA PRO A 48 16.47 -7.57 -4.70
C PRO A 48 16.00 -8.56 -5.78
N LYS A 49 14.90 -9.27 -5.51
CA LYS A 49 14.26 -10.22 -6.43
C LYS A 49 13.27 -9.58 -7.39
N GLN A 50 13.08 -8.26 -7.32
CA GLN A 50 12.16 -7.48 -8.17
C GLN A 50 10.77 -8.12 -8.24
N THR A 51 10.29 -8.55 -7.07
CA THR A 51 8.93 -9.08 -6.95
C THR A 51 7.93 -7.93 -7.10
N ILE A 52 6.80 -8.20 -7.74
CA ILE A 52 5.76 -7.20 -7.94
C ILE A 52 5.13 -6.84 -6.59
N ILE A 53 5.04 -5.54 -6.31
CA ILE A 53 4.37 -4.94 -5.17
C ILE A 53 3.32 -3.96 -5.67
N CYS A 54 2.10 -4.09 -5.16
CA CYS A 54 1.07 -3.08 -5.35
C CYS A 54 1.19 -2.03 -4.24
N LYS A 55 1.75 -0.86 -4.53
CA LYS A 55 1.81 0.26 -3.58
C LYS A 55 0.53 1.08 -3.63
N ILE A 56 -0.02 1.42 -2.48
CA ILE A 56 -1.32 2.10 -2.34
C ILE A 56 -1.15 3.30 -1.41
N HIS A 57 -1.55 4.49 -1.87
CA HIS A 57 -1.70 5.68 -1.01
C HIS A 57 -3.12 5.72 -0.47
N VAL A 58 -3.30 5.77 0.85
CA VAL A 58 -4.60 5.53 1.49
C VAL A 58 -5.24 6.84 1.96
N ASP A 59 -4.72 7.47 3.02
CA ASP A 59 -5.33 8.64 3.67
C ASP A 59 -5.43 9.86 2.74
N GLY A 60 -6.64 10.43 2.62
CA GLY A 60 -6.94 11.54 1.72
C GLY A 60 -6.72 11.26 0.22
N LYS A 61 -6.47 10.01 -0.17
CA LYS A 61 -6.12 9.58 -1.54
C LYS A 61 -7.07 8.49 -2.02
N LEU A 62 -6.74 7.21 -1.84
CA LEU A 62 -7.65 6.11 -2.21
C LEU A 62 -8.97 6.20 -1.44
N ILE A 63 -8.89 6.59 -0.18
CA ILE A 63 -10.03 6.86 0.69
C ILE A 63 -10.04 8.35 1.00
N THR A 64 -11.01 9.08 0.47
CA THR A 64 -11.11 10.54 0.59
C THR A 64 -11.99 11.02 1.75
N ASP A 65 -12.56 10.09 2.52
CA ASP A 65 -13.32 10.42 3.72
C ASP A 65 -12.38 10.98 4.80
N ASN A 66 -12.63 12.23 5.20
CA ASN A 66 -11.83 12.94 6.18
C ASN A 66 -12.42 12.87 7.60
N ALA A 67 -13.56 12.18 7.80
CA ALA A 67 -14.20 12.05 9.11
C ALA A 67 -13.35 11.22 10.09
N ILE A 68 -12.59 10.26 9.57
CA ILE A 68 -11.62 9.47 10.33
C ILE A 68 -10.24 9.57 9.65
N LYS A 69 -9.18 9.62 10.46
CA LYS A 69 -7.81 9.49 9.93
C LYS A 69 -7.49 8.03 9.68
N LYS A 70 -6.92 7.75 8.52
CA LYS A 70 -6.51 6.42 8.07
C LYS A 70 -4.98 6.37 8.00
N CYS A 71 -4.41 5.20 7.77
CA CYS A 71 -2.98 5.08 7.61
C CYS A 71 -2.50 5.73 6.31
N ASP A 72 -1.24 6.15 6.25
CA ASP A 72 -0.65 6.79 5.07
C ASP A 72 -0.68 5.87 3.82
N PHE A 73 -0.33 4.60 4.01
CA PHE A 73 -0.12 3.64 2.93
C PHE A 73 -0.67 2.25 3.21
N ALA A 74 -0.89 1.52 2.13
CA ALA A 74 -0.94 0.07 2.16
C ALA A 74 -0.09 -0.50 1.01
N PHE A 75 0.26 -1.78 1.08
CA PHE A 75 0.83 -2.47 -0.06
C PHE A 75 0.57 -3.97 -0.08
N ILE A 76 0.59 -4.55 -1.28
CA ILE A 76 0.39 -5.98 -1.51
C ILE A 76 1.66 -6.58 -2.09
N PHE A 77 2.23 -7.57 -1.41
CA PHE A 77 3.26 -8.42 -2.02
C PHE A 77 2.57 -9.46 -2.92
N CYS A 78 2.70 -9.28 -4.23
CA CYS A 78 1.94 -10.09 -5.18
C CYS A 78 2.35 -11.55 -5.26
N LYS A 79 3.61 -11.85 -4.87
CA LYS A 79 4.14 -13.21 -4.85
C LYS A 79 3.30 -14.15 -3.96
N ASN A 80 2.75 -13.63 -2.87
CA ASN A 80 1.99 -14.40 -1.87
C ASN A 80 0.65 -13.75 -1.51
N ASN A 81 0.25 -12.70 -2.24
CA ASN A 81 -0.97 -11.93 -2.02
C ASN A 81 -1.14 -11.42 -0.57
N THR A 82 -0.03 -11.08 0.10
CA THR A 82 -0.08 -10.56 1.48
C THR A 82 -0.26 -9.05 1.47
N PHE A 83 -1.25 -8.58 2.23
CA PHE A 83 -1.61 -7.18 2.38
C PHE A 83 -1.01 -6.60 3.66
N TYR A 84 -0.45 -5.40 3.58
CA TYR A 84 0.15 -4.69 4.72
C TYR A 84 -0.41 -3.28 4.80
N PHE A 85 -0.71 -2.82 6.01
CA PHE A 85 -0.94 -1.42 6.34
C PHE A 85 0.37 -0.81 6.83
N LEU A 86 0.61 0.45 6.47
CA LEU A 86 1.82 1.16 6.83
C LEU A 86 1.49 2.59 7.20
N GLU A 87 1.82 2.94 8.43
CA GLU A 87 1.68 4.27 9.00
C GLU A 87 3.07 4.83 9.34
N LEU A 88 3.40 6.02 8.82
CA LEU A 88 4.72 6.63 8.99
C LEU A 88 4.67 7.74 10.04
N LYS A 89 4.79 7.37 11.31
CA LYS A 89 4.87 8.33 12.41
C LYS A 89 6.29 8.58 12.91
N GLY A 90 6.50 9.81 13.38
CA GLY A 90 7.74 10.20 14.07
C GLY A 90 7.75 9.83 15.55
N LYS A 91 6.68 10.15 16.29
CA LYS A 91 6.66 10.01 17.76
C LYS A 91 5.38 9.44 18.36
N ASP A 92 4.22 9.69 17.77
CA ASP A 92 2.93 9.35 18.35
C ASP A 92 2.47 7.94 17.91
N VAL A 93 2.99 6.92 18.61
CA VAL A 93 2.71 5.52 18.32
C VAL A 93 1.24 5.17 18.57
N LYS A 94 0.61 5.76 19.60
CA LYS A 94 -0.80 5.50 19.91
C LYS A 94 -1.68 5.95 18.76
N LYS A 95 -1.46 7.16 18.26
CA LYS A 95 -2.18 7.67 17.09
C LYS A 95 -1.92 6.84 15.83
N ALA A 96 -0.68 6.40 15.63
CA ALA A 96 -0.32 5.53 14.50
C ALA A 96 -1.15 4.23 14.50
N TYR A 97 -1.30 3.64 15.69
CA TYR A 97 -2.09 2.43 15.89
C TYR A 97 -3.58 2.67 15.58
N GLU A 98 -4.17 3.76 16.12
CA GLU A 98 -5.56 4.14 15.86
C GLU A 98 -5.82 4.37 14.36
N GLU A 99 -4.90 5.00 13.63
CA GLU A 99 -5.01 5.22 12.18
C GLU A 99 -4.99 3.91 11.39
N ILE A 100 -4.20 2.91 11.80
CA ILE A 100 -4.24 1.56 11.22
C ILE A 100 -5.57 0.87 11.53
N GLU A 101 -6.02 0.89 12.79
CA GLU A 101 -7.31 0.29 13.18
C GLU A 101 -8.49 0.90 12.43
N ASN A 102 -8.52 2.23 12.33
CA ASN A 102 -9.55 2.95 11.55
C ASN A 102 -9.55 2.53 10.09
N THR A 103 -8.39 2.23 9.52
CA THR A 103 -8.29 1.77 8.13
C THR A 103 -8.81 0.34 7.96
N ILE A 104 -8.55 -0.53 8.94
CA ILE A 104 -9.05 -1.92 8.93
C ILE A 104 -10.58 -1.94 9.07
N ASN A 105 -11.14 -1.04 9.87
CA ASN A 105 -12.58 -0.98 10.18
C ASN A 105 -13.40 -0.11 9.21
N TYR A 106 -12.79 0.45 8.15
CA TYR A 106 -13.47 1.26 7.14
C TYR A 106 -14.10 0.41 6.04
#